data_AF-A0A3D5NZH5-F1
#
_entry.id   AF-A0A3D5NZH5-F1
#
_cell.length_a   1.000
_cell.length_b   1.000
_cell.length_c   1.000
_cell.angle_alpha   90.00
_cell.angle_beta   90.00
_cell.angle_gamma   90.00
#
_symmetry.space_group_name_H-M   'P 1'
#
loop_
_entity.id
_entity.type
_entity.pdbx_description
1 polymer ?
#
loop_
_entity_poly.entity_id
_entity_poly.type
_entity_poly.pdbx_seq_one_letter_code
_entity_poly.pdbx_strand_id
1 'polypeptide(L)' 'EQLESHGMLISGTSPDDSLVEMIELKDHPWFVATQAHPELKSRIDRTHPLFREFVRAAVKYHEGRGK' A
#
# COMPACT_ATOMS: atom_id res chain seq x y z
N GLU A 1 -5.21 4.24 17.69
CA GLU A 1 -6.48 3.82 18.32
C GLU A 1 -7.75 4.15 17.52
N GLN A 2 -8.21 5.39 17.39
CA GLN A 2 -9.51 5.68 16.73
C GLN A 2 -9.55 5.19 15.27
N LEU A 3 -8.51 5.44 14.48
CA LEU A 3 -8.48 5.00 13.09
C LEU A 3 -8.35 3.46 12.96
N GLU A 4 -7.57 2.85 13.85
CA GLU A 4 -7.35 1.40 13.84
C GLU A 4 -8.60 0.61 14.23
N SER A 5 -9.39 1.13 15.18
CA SER A 5 -10.68 0.53 15.54
C SER A 5 -11.71 0.59 14.40
N HIS A 6 -11.49 1.45 13.41
CA HIS A 6 -12.32 1.57 12.21
C HIS A 6 -11.70 0.88 10.98
N GLY A 7 -10.74 -0.02 11.18
CA GLY A 7 -10.22 -0.91 10.13
C GLY A 7 -8.92 -0.45 9.46
N MET A 8 -8.38 0.71 9.85
CA MET A 8 -7.03 1.11 9.43
C MET A 8 -5.97 0.24 10.12
N LEU A 9 -4.92 -0.10 9.39
CA LEU A 9 -3.75 -0.78 9.93
C LEU A 9 -2.53 0.13 9.84
N ILE A 10 -1.82 0.28 10.96
CA ILE A 10 -0.45 0.82 10.95
C ILE A 10 0.46 -0.33 10.53
N SER A 11 0.96 -0.30 9.30
CA SER A 11 1.79 -1.39 8.72
C SER A 11 3.29 -1.06 8.70
N GLY A 12 3.66 0.18 9.01
CA GLY A 12 5.05 0.58 9.19
C GLY A 12 5.18 1.84 10.03
N THR A 13 6.20 1.86 10.88
CA THR A 13 6.59 2.98 11.73
C THR A 13 8.05 3.37 11.46
N SER A 14 8.44 4.56 11.89
CA SER A 14 9.84 4.95 11.96
C SER A 14 10.61 4.02 12.89
N PRO A 15 11.95 3.88 12.76
CA PRO A 15 12.73 2.97 13.60
C PRO A 15 12.63 3.22 15.12
N ASP A 16 12.19 4.40 15.53
CA ASP A 16 11.97 4.82 16.91
C ASP A 16 10.48 4.81 17.31
N ASP A 17 9.60 4.27 16.46
CA ASP A 17 8.15 4.17 16.63
C ASP A 17 7.42 5.50 16.86
N SER A 18 8.07 6.64 16.60
CA SER A 18 7.49 7.97 16.80
C SER A 18 6.56 8.43 15.68
N LEU A 19 6.75 7.90 14.46
CA LEU A 19 5.99 8.27 13.27
C LEU A 19 5.39 7.05 12.58
N VAL A 20 4.17 7.21 12.06
CA VAL A 20 3.55 6.23 11.16
C VAL A 20 4.01 6.51 9.73
N GLU A 21 4.63 5.51 9.12
CA GLU A 21 5.26 5.61 7.80
C GLU A 21 4.46 4.89 6.71
N MET A 22 3.69 3.86 7.09
CA MET A 22 2.85 3.09 6.17
C MET A 22 1.53 2.67 6.83
N ILE A 23 0.45 2.70 6.04
CA ILE A 23 -0.88 2.23 6.45
C ILE A 23 -1.53 1.35 5.39
N GLU A 24 -2.43 0.48 5.83
CA GLU A 24 -3.25 -0.41 5.00
C GLU A 24 -4.72 -0.39 5.45
N LEU A 25 -5.65 -0.81 4.58
CA LEU A 25 -7.06 -1.05 4.93
C LEU A 25 -7.43 -2.51 4.69
N LYS A 26 -7.92 -3.20 5.73
CA LYS A 26 -8.21 -4.65 5.68
C LYS A 26 -9.27 -5.04 4.65
N ASP A 27 -10.34 -4.26 4.55
CA ASP A 27 -11.53 -4.59 3.75
C ASP A 27 -11.48 -4.01 2.32
N HIS A 28 -10.28 -3.73 1.81
CA HIS A 28 -10.07 -3.22 0.46
C HIS A 28 -9.16 -4.19 -0.33
N PRO A 29 -9.47 -4.53 -1.60
CA PRO A 29 -8.71 -5.55 -2.35
C PRO A 29 -7.23 -5.22 -2.52
N TRP A 30 -6.88 -3.93 -2.51
CA TRP A 30 -5.51 -3.45 -2.42
C TRP A 30 -5.52 -1.99 -1.96
N PHE A 31 -5.13 -1.70 -0.72
CA PHE A 31 -4.99 -0.34 -0.21
C PHE A 31 -3.72 -0.25 0.62
N VAL A 32 -2.75 0.51 0.13
CA VAL A 32 -1.49 0.79 0.82
C VAL A 32 -1.17 2.27 0.62
N ALA A 33 -0.81 2.97 1.69
CA ALA A 33 -0.30 4.34 1.62
C ALA A 33 1.00 4.46 2.42
N THR A 34 1.91 5.34 1.98
CA THR A 34 3.19 5.57 2.65
C THR A 34 3.58 7.04 2.60
N GLN A 35 4.27 7.52 3.64
CA GLN A 35 4.92 8.83 3.65
C GLN A 35 6.22 8.86 2.84
N ALA A 36 6.81 7.70 2.54
CA ALA A 36 8.01 7.61 1.74
C ALA A 36 7.75 7.92 0.26
N HIS A 37 8.83 8.16 -0.48
CA HIS A 37 8.84 8.40 -1.93
C HIS A 37 9.38 7.17 -2.70
N PRO A 38 8.60 6.07 -2.85
CA PRO A 38 9.05 4.86 -3.54
C PRO A 38 9.36 5.08 -5.03
N GLU A 39 8.80 6.13 -5.64
CA GLU A 39 9.05 6.52 -7.03
C GLU A 39 10.53 6.83 -7.28
N LEU A 40 11.21 7.43 -6.31
CA LEU A 40 12.63 7.77 -6.43
C LEU A 40 13.54 6.53 -6.47
N LYS A 41 13.02 5.38 -5.99
CA LYS A 41 13.71 4.08 -5.98
C LYS A 41 13.29 3.14 -7.11
N SER A 42 12.21 3.45 -7.84
CA SER A 42 11.75 2.63 -8.97
C SER A 42 12.64 2.83 -10.20
N ARG A 43 12.96 1.75 -10.92
CA ARG A 43 13.73 1.76 -12.17
C ARG A 43 13.00 0.94 -13.25
N ILE A 44 13.38 1.13 -14.51
CA ILE A 44 12.77 0.44 -15.65
C ILE A 44 13.00 -1.07 -15.57
N ASP A 45 14.23 -1.48 -15.28
CA ASP A 45 14.65 -2.88 -15.11
C ASP A 45 14.32 -3.45 -13.72
N ARG A 46 14.05 -2.57 -12.75
CA ARG A 46 13.72 -2.93 -11.37
C ARG A 46 12.60 -2.02 -10.83
N THR A 47 11.37 -2.33 -11.23
CA THR A 47 10.19 -1.61 -10.74
C THR A 47 10.00 -1.83 -9.24
N HIS A 48 9.69 -0.76 -8.50
CA HIS A 48 9.43 -0.86 -7.07
C HIS A 48 8.22 -1.78 -6.79
N PRO A 49 8.27 -2.66 -5.78
CA PRO A 49 7.19 -3.60 -5.49
C PRO A 49 5.83 -2.94 -5.29
N LEU A 50 5.75 -1.80 -4.60
CA LEU A 50 4.48 -1.09 -4.39
C LEU A 50 3.77 -0.76 -5.71
N PHE A 51 4.47 -0.25 -6.72
CA PHE A 51 3.85 0.06 -8.01
C PHE A 51 3.53 -1.21 -8.81
N ARG A 52 4.43 -2.20 -8.80
CA ARG A 52 4.21 -3.47 -9.50
C ARG A 52 2.95 -4.18 -8.97
N GLU A 53 2.82 -4.27 -7.65
CA GLU A 53 1.68 -4.94 -7.02
C GLU A 53 0.40 -4.09 -7.10
N PHE A 54 0.49 -2.75 -7.07
CA PHE A 54 -0.66 -1.88 -7.36
C PHE A 54 -1.25 -2.16 -8.74
N VAL A 55 -0.42 -2.17 -9.78
CA VAL A 55 -0.87 -2.46 -11.16
C VAL A 55 -1.43 -3.88 -11.25
N ARG A 56 -0.77 -4.87 -10.63
CA ARG A 56 -1.28 -6.25 -10.58
C ARG A 56 -2.68 -6.31 -9.95
N ALA A 57 -2.89 -5.62 -8.84
CA ALA A 57 -4.18 -5.57 -8.17
C ALA A 57 -5.25 -4.86 -9.02
N ALA A 58 -4.87 -3.77 -9.72
CA ALA A 58 -5.77 -3.06 -10.63
C ALA A 58 -6.22 -3.96 -11.80
N VAL A 59 -5.31 -4.73 -12.40
CA VAL A 59 -5.65 -5.71 -13.45
C VAL A 59 -6.61 -6.77 -12.91
N LYS A 60 -6.29 -7.40 -11.76
CA LYS A 60 -7.18 -8.38 -11.12
C LYS A 60 -8.56 -7.81 -10.82
N TYR A 61 -8.63 -6.58 -10.35
CA TYR A 61 -9.89 -5.90 -10.06
C TYR A 61 -10.70 -5.63 -11.33
N HIS A 62 -10.03 -5.23 -12.42
CA HIS A 62 -10.67 -5.06 -13.72
C HIS A 62 -11.24 -6.37 -14.28
N GLU A 63 -10.47 -7.45 -14.24
CA GLU A 63 -10.92 -8.78 -14.68
C GLU A 63 -12.07 -9.32 -13.83
N GLY A 64 -12.05 -9.08 -12.52
CA GLY A 64 -13.12 -9.48 -11.61
C GLY A 64 -14.44 -8.75 -11.82
N ARG A 65 -14.44 -7.56 -12.43
CA ARG A 65 -15.66 -6.80 -12.77
C ARG A 65 -16.39 -7.29 -14.02
N GLY A 66 -15.74 -8.13 -14.84
CA GLY A 66 -16.32 -8.72 -16.05
C GLY A 66 -17.02 -10.07 -15.82
N LYS A 67 -17.08 -10.53 -14.57
CA LYS A 67 -17.87 -11.69 -14.13
C LYS A 67 -19.12 -11.19 -13.40
#